data_AF-A0A1F9XWZ0-F1
#
_entry.id   AF-A0A1F9XWZ0-F1
#
_cell.length_a   1.000
_cell.length_b   1.000
_cell.length_c   1.000
_cell.angle_alpha   90.00
_cell.angle_beta   90.00
_cell.angle_gamma   90.00
#
_symmetry.space_group_name_H-M   'P 1'
#
loop_
_entity.id
_entity.type
_entity.pdbx_description
1 polymer ?
#
loop_
_entity_poly.entity_id
_entity_poly.type
_entity_poly.pdbx_seq_one_letter_code
_entity_poly.pdbx_strand_id
1 'polypeptide(L)'
;MFLIALAFSGPALPAAAQFDTDKSQQSFDYNPKNAETEQIQKETVSVDYDDAEMITDPIRGVFMVSKSRWKNWVVRAVYLLIMDIALLVILLSLPKNEEHNIIIAYVLSGSGAILSFWVFLCALLLFRLHAPAWLMILPLSLVMAAVSYFVLMKIKRSDVSLTELKESFQKTSALSNEDSRLVSVEGQPGDWHDKDFIK
;
A
#
# COMPACT_ATOMS: atom_id res chain seq x y z
N MET A 1 21.14 -10.13 -23.01
CA MET A 1 21.08 -9.17 -21.89
C MET A 1 19.61 -8.88 -21.63
N PHE A 2 19.17 -9.24 -20.42
CA PHE A 2 17.81 -9.46 -19.88
C PHE A 2 16.59 -8.77 -20.52
N LEU A 3 15.67 -9.61 -21.01
CA LEU A 3 14.21 -9.39 -21.07
C LEU A 3 13.62 -9.90 -19.75
N ILE A 4 12.91 -9.05 -19.00
CA ILE A 4 12.09 -9.48 -17.87
C ILE A 4 10.65 -9.61 -18.37
N ALA A 5 10.24 -10.85 -18.64
CA ALA A 5 8.85 -11.27 -18.65
C ALA A 5 8.67 -12.23 -17.48
N LEU A 6 7.96 -11.78 -16.44
CA LEU A 6 7.43 -12.63 -15.36
C LEU A 6 5.97 -12.20 -15.16
N ALA A 7 5.02 -12.97 -15.71
CA ALA A 7 4.36 -14.09 -15.04
C ALA A 7 3.34 -13.61 -13.99
N PHE A 8 2.10 -13.40 -14.43
CA PHE A 8 0.92 -13.47 -13.57
C PHE A 8 0.06 -14.64 -14.03
N SER A 9 0.52 -15.85 -13.70
CA SER A 9 -0.27 -17.07 -13.73
C SER A 9 -0.56 -17.46 -12.28
N GLY A 10 -1.71 -17.01 -11.80
CA GLY A 10 -2.34 -17.45 -10.55
C GLY A 10 -3.81 -17.80 -10.83
N PRO A 11 -4.37 -18.81 -10.16
CA PRO A 11 -5.05 -19.91 -10.84
C PRO A 11 -6.54 -19.68 -11.09
N ALA A 12 -6.98 -20.05 -12.29
CA ALA A 12 -8.36 -20.38 -12.59
C ALA A 12 -8.68 -21.76 -12.01
N LEU A 13 -9.62 -21.80 -11.06
CA LEU A 13 -10.53 -22.91 -10.69
C LEU A 13 -9.96 -24.31 -10.34
N PRO A 14 -10.64 -25.02 -9.44
CA PRO A 14 -11.36 -26.19 -9.93
C PRO A 14 -12.84 -26.17 -9.53
N ALA A 15 -13.68 -25.70 -10.45
CA ALA A 15 -15.05 -26.17 -10.58
C ALA A 15 -15.04 -27.37 -11.54
N ALA A 16 -14.51 -28.51 -11.10
CA ALA A 16 -14.60 -29.80 -11.78
C ALA A 16 -13.91 -30.89 -10.93
N ALA A 17 -14.44 -31.19 -9.75
CA ALA A 17 -14.05 -32.38 -8.99
C ALA A 17 -15.18 -32.82 -8.05
N GLN A 18 -16.37 -33.07 -8.61
CA GLN A 18 -17.41 -33.90 -8.02
C GLN A 18 -18.46 -34.23 -9.09
N PHE A 19 -18.00 -34.75 -10.22
CA PHE A 19 -18.86 -35.23 -11.30
C PHE A 19 -18.29 -36.51 -11.91
N ASP A 20 -17.87 -37.44 -11.05
CA ASP A 20 -17.85 -38.87 -11.36
C ASP A 20 -17.49 -39.64 -10.09
N THR A 21 -18.50 -39.97 -9.30
CA THR A 21 -18.39 -41.07 -8.34
C THR A 21 -19.66 -41.88 -8.47
N ASP A 22 -19.45 -43.15 -8.78
CA ASP A 22 -20.45 -44.11 -9.24
C ASP A 22 -21.76 -44.08 -8.43
N LYS A 23 -22.87 -44.13 -9.18
CA LYS A 23 -24.26 -44.22 -8.72
C LYS A 23 -24.61 -45.51 -7.94
N SER A 24 -23.68 -46.18 -7.29
CA SER A 24 -23.92 -47.51 -6.70
C SER A 24 -23.44 -47.74 -5.26
N GLN A 25 -22.89 -46.75 -4.54
CA GLN A 25 -22.36 -46.99 -3.18
C GLN A 25 -22.80 -46.03 -2.06
N GLN A 26 -24.02 -45.52 -2.11
CA GLN A 26 -24.70 -45.00 -0.90
C GLN A 26 -26.22 -45.25 -0.98
N SER A 27 -26.62 -46.52 -1.05
CA SER A 27 -27.99 -46.92 -0.76
C SER A 27 -28.22 -46.87 0.76
N PHE A 28 -28.63 -45.72 1.26
CA PHE A 28 -29.28 -45.65 2.56
C PHE A 28 -30.71 -46.17 2.38
N ASP A 29 -31.00 -47.34 2.96
CA ASP A 29 -32.29 -48.01 2.87
C ASP A 29 -33.31 -47.31 3.79
N TYR A 30 -34.05 -46.35 3.23
CA TYR A 30 -35.10 -45.64 3.97
C TYR A 30 -36.44 -46.36 3.76
N ASN A 31 -36.92 -47.00 4.84
CA ASN A 31 -38.20 -47.72 4.90
C ASN A 31 -39.30 -46.75 5.39
N PRO A 32 -40.28 -46.34 4.56
CA PRO A 32 -41.16 -45.21 4.85
C PRO A 32 -42.40 -45.59 5.67
N LYS A 33 -42.29 -46.52 6.62
CA LYS A 33 -43.48 -47.01 7.34
C LYS A 33 -43.59 -46.70 8.83
N ASN A 34 -42.57 -46.19 9.52
CA ASN A 34 -42.70 -45.80 10.94
C ASN A 34 -41.58 -44.83 11.37
N ALA A 35 -41.49 -43.66 10.75
CA ALA A 35 -40.69 -42.57 11.30
C ALA A 35 -41.47 -41.28 11.07
N GLU A 36 -42.02 -40.77 12.16
CA GLU A 36 -42.56 -39.43 12.26
C GLU A 36 -41.54 -38.48 11.66
N THR A 37 -41.90 -37.94 10.50
CA THR A 37 -41.07 -37.01 9.77
C THR A 37 -41.15 -35.71 10.55
N GLU A 38 -40.21 -35.50 11.48
CA GLU A 38 -39.94 -34.16 11.97
C GLU A 38 -39.70 -33.33 10.72
N GLN A 39 -40.66 -32.47 10.41
CA GLN A 39 -40.56 -31.51 9.33
C GLN A 39 -39.32 -30.69 9.64
N ILE A 40 -38.22 -31.00 8.99
CA ILE A 40 -37.11 -30.07 8.85
C ILE A 40 -37.75 -28.87 8.17
N GLN A 41 -38.15 -27.88 8.98
CA GLN A 41 -38.45 -26.54 8.54
C GLN A 41 -37.16 -26.10 7.87
N LYS A 42 -37.07 -26.31 6.56
CA LYS A 42 -36.26 -25.46 5.72
C LYS A 42 -36.83 -24.09 6.00
N GLU A 43 -36.14 -23.34 6.85
CA GLU A 43 -36.31 -21.90 6.94
C GLU A 43 -36.14 -21.43 5.51
N THR A 44 -37.25 -21.31 4.80
CA THR A 44 -37.34 -20.54 3.58
C THR A 44 -37.10 -19.13 4.06
N VAL A 45 -35.82 -18.77 4.21
CA VAL A 45 -35.39 -17.40 4.22
C VAL A 45 -35.93 -16.88 2.90
N SER A 46 -37.08 -16.21 2.98
CA SER A 46 -37.62 -15.44 1.87
C SER A 46 -36.52 -14.46 1.53
N VAL A 47 -35.78 -14.74 0.46
CA VAL A 47 -34.76 -13.85 -0.04
C VAL A 47 -35.53 -12.66 -0.58
N ASP A 48 -35.64 -11.65 0.26
CA ASP A 48 -36.29 -10.39 -0.10
C ASP A 48 -35.39 -9.70 -1.11
N TYR A 49 -35.86 -9.59 -2.36
CA TYR A 49 -35.06 -9.06 -3.47
C TYR A 49 -35.13 -7.53 -3.57
N ASP A 50 -35.69 -6.85 -2.57
CA ASP A 50 -35.83 -5.40 -2.51
C ASP A 50 -34.49 -4.65 -2.67
N ASP A 51 -33.38 -5.28 -2.26
CA ASP A 51 -32.02 -4.71 -2.34
C ASP A 51 -31.26 -5.07 -3.63
N ALA A 52 -31.90 -5.76 -4.58
CA ALA A 52 -31.29 -6.20 -5.83
C ALA A 52 -31.96 -5.57 -7.06
N GLU A 53 -31.16 -4.92 -7.90
CA GLU A 53 -31.60 -4.44 -9.21
C GLU A 53 -31.37 -5.54 -10.25
N MET A 54 -32.42 -5.88 -10.98
CA MET A 54 -32.39 -6.88 -12.04
C MET A 54 -32.08 -6.18 -13.36
N ILE A 55 -30.88 -6.42 -13.90
CA ILE A 55 -30.45 -5.86 -15.19
C ILE A 55 -30.55 -6.95 -16.25
N THR A 56 -31.31 -6.70 -17.31
CA THR A 56 -31.41 -7.59 -18.47
C THR A 56 -30.45 -7.13 -19.56
N ASP A 57 -29.36 -7.87 -19.76
CA ASP A 57 -28.38 -7.62 -20.82
C ASP A 57 -28.58 -8.66 -21.94
N PRO A 58 -28.71 -8.26 -23.21
CA PRO A 58 -28.95 -9.19 -24.33
C PRO A 58 -27.84 -10.23 -24.52
N ILE A 59 -26.61 -9.99 -24.05
CA ILE A 59 -25.47 -10.92 -24.22
C ILE A 59 -25.24 -11.77 -22.97
N ARG A 60 -25.44 -11.19 -21.78
CA ARG A 60 -25.09 -11.82 -20.49
C ARG A 60 -26.29 -12.42 -19.75
N GLY A 61 -27.49 -12.24 -20.29
CA GLY A 61 -28.73 -12.67 -19.66
C GLY A 61 -29.14 -11.74 -18.53
N VAL A 62 -30.00 -12.25 -17.64
CA VAL A 62 -30.52 -11.49 -16.50
C VAL A 62 -29.60 -11.71 -15.31
N PHE A 63 -28.93 -10.65 -14.84
CA PHE A 63 -28.12 -10.70 -13.63
C PHE A 63 -28.63 -9.72 -12.59
N MET A 64 -28.60 -10.15 -11.33
CA MET A 64 -28.99 -9.34 -10.18
C MET A 64 -27.77 -8.61 -9.63
N VAL A 65 -27.90 -7.31 -9.42
CA VAL A 65 -26.84 -6.45 -8.87
C VAL A 65 -27.36 -5.82 -7.59
N SER A 66 -26.62 -5.91 -6.48
CA SER A 66 -27.04 -5.24 -5.26
C SER A 66 -27.04 -3.72 -5.44
N LYS A 67 -28.14 -3.07 -5.01
CA LYS A 67 -28.31 -1.62 -4.93
C LYS A 67 -27.31 -0.95 -3.98
N SER A 68 -26.77 -1.72 -3.03
CA SER A 68 -25.87 -1.25 -1.98
C SER A 68 -24.37 -1.34 -2.31
N ARG A 69 -23.99 -1.63 -3.57
CA ARG A 69 -22.58 -1.78 -4.00
C ARG A 69 -21.68 -0.59 -3.68
N TRP A 70 -22.24 0.62 -3.68
CA TRP A 70 -21.51 1.82 -3.30
C TRP A 70 -20.99 1.77 -1.86
N LYS A 71 -21.68 1.09 -0.94
CA LYS A 71 -21.24 0.93 0.46
C LYS A 71 -19.90 0.21 0.57
N ASN A 72 -19.70 -0.85 -0.24
CA ASN A 72 -18.43 -1.58 -0.28
C ASN A 72 -17.27 -0.67 -0.76
N TRP A 73 -17.53 0.17 -1.76
CA TRP A 73 -16.53 1.14 -2.22
C TRP A 73 -16.23 2.23 -1.19
N VAL A 74 -17.23 2.67 -0.43
CA VAL A 74 -17.02 3.59 0.70
C VAL A 74 -16.14 2.94 1.78
N VAL A 75 -16.42 1.70 2.18
CA VAL A 75 -15.61 0.98 3.18
C VAL A 75 -14.16 0.83 2.71
N ARG A 76 -13.95 0.48 1.43
CA ARG A 76 -12.60 0.41 0.83
C ARG A 76 -11.89 1.77 0.85
N ALA A 77 -12.58 2.85 0.51
CA ALA A 77 -12.02 4.20 0.54
C ALA A 77 -11.61 4.60 1.97
N VAL A 78 -12.44 4.29 2.97
CA VAL A 78 -12.14 4.55 4.39
C VAL A 78 -10.93 3.74 4.85
N TYR A 79 -10.84 2.47 4.47
CA TYR A 79 -9.69 1.63 4.81
C TYR A 79 -8.38 2.17 4.23
N LEU A 80 -8.38 2.56 2.96
CA LEU A 80 -7.22 3.17 2.30
C LEU A 80 -6.82 4.49 2.97
N LEU A 81 -7.81 5.28 3.41
CA LEU A 81 -7.56 6.53 4.11
C LEU A 81 -6.91 6.32 5.47
N ILE A 82 -7.36 5.33 6.25
CA ILE A 82 -6.74 4.99 7.53
C ILE A 82 -5.28 4.55 7.32
N MET A 83 -5.03 3.76 6.27
CA MET A 83 -3.68 3.36 5.90
C MET A 83 -2.80 4.54 5.51
N ASP A 84 -3.33 5.51 4.76
CA ASP A 84 -2.59 6.71 4.37
C ASP A 84 -2.24 7.59 5.59
N ILE A 85 -3.19 7.76 6.53
CA ILE A 85 -2.93 8.46 7.80
C ILE A 85 -1.84 7.74 8.59
N ALA A 86 -1.90 6.41 8.72
CA ALA A 86 -0.88 5.65 9.43
C ALA A 86 0.50 5.82 8.79
N LEU A 87 0.57 5.79 7.45
CA LEU A 87 1.80 6.00 6.70
C LEU A 87 2.38 7.40 6.94
N LEU A 88 1.52 8.41 6.99
CA LEU A 88 1.90 9.80 7.25
C LEU A 88 2.47 9.95 8.67
N VAL A 89 1.86 9.33 9.68
CA VAL A 89 2.38 9.33 11.05
C VAL A 89 3.78 8.71 11.11
N ILE A 90 4.00 7.58 10.43
CA ILE A 90 5.32 6.94 10.35
C ILE A 90 6.33 7.90 9.70
N LEU A 91 5.95 8.53 8.59
CA LEU A 91 6.81 9.44 7.84
C LEU A 91 7.19 10.70 8.64
N LEU A 92 6.30 11.19 9.51
CA LEU A 92 6.58 12.30 10.43
C LEU A 92 7.44 11.89 11.62
N SER A 93 7.35 10.64 12.06
CA SER A 93 8.14 10.11 13.18
C SER A 93 9.62 9.86 12.83
N LEU A 94 9.95 9.73 11.55
CA LEU A 94 11.30 9.43 11.06
C LEU A 94 12.22 10.66 11.09
N PRO A 95 13.34 10.64 11.85
CA PRO A 95 14.32 11.71 11.82
C PRO A 95 15.12 11.69 10.51
N LYS A 96 15.15 12.83 9.82
CA LYS A 96 15.75 12.99 8.47
C LYS A 96 17.23 13.41 8.52
N ASN A 97 17.96 12.93 9.53
CA ASN A 97 19.36 13.29 9.76
C ASN A 97 20.33 12.37 9.00
N GLU A 98 19.88 11.16 8.65
CA GLU A 98 20.68 10.14 7.98
C GLU A 98 20.16 9.87 6.56
N GLU A 99 21.07 9.54 5.63
CA GLU A 99 20.73 9.28 4.23
C GLU A 99 19.75 8.10 4.07
N HIS A 100 19.93 7.05 4.87
CA HIS A 100 19.03 5.89 4.85
C HIS A 100 17.59 6.30 5.21
N ASN A 101 17.42 7.16 6.21
CA ASN A 101 16.09 7.62 6.61
C ASN A 101 15.44 8.51 5.54
N ILE A 102 16.22 9.25 4.77
CA ILE A 102 15.72 10.05 3.65
C ILE A 102 15.26 9.15 2.49
N ILE A 103 16.02 8.10 2.16
CA ILE A 103 15.62 7.13 1.13
C ILE A 103 14.32 6.42 1.55
N ILE A 104 14.23 5.97 2.80
CA ILE A 104 13.02 5.37 3.37
C ILE A 104 11.85 6.38 3.28
N ALA A 105 12.08 7.64 3.63
CA ALA A 105 11.06 8.68 3.54
C ALA A 105 10.56 8.91 2.11
N TYR A 106 11.43 8.84 1.09
CA TYR A 106 11.01 8.91 -0.32
C TYR A 106 10.13 7.72 -0.73
N VAL A 107 10.50 6.49 -0.32
CA VAL A 107 9.70 5.29 -0.62
C VAL A 107 8.32 5.38 0.05
N LEU A 108 8.27 5.77 1.32
CA LEU A 108 7.01 5.97 2.05
C LEU A 108 6.17 7.11 1.46
N SER A 109 6.81 8.22 1.04
CA SER A 109 6.10 9.30 0.37
C SER A 109 5.50 8.86 -0.97
N GLY A 110 6.19 7.99 -1.71
CA GLY A 110 5.70 7.42 -2.97
C GLY A 110 4.49 6.50 -2.76
N SER A 111 4.52 5.62 -1.75
CA SER A 111 3.38 4.76 -1.43
C SER A 111 2.16 5.56 -0.93
N GLY A 112 2.37 6.62 -0.15
CA GLY A 112 1.29 7.55 0.23
C GLY A 112 0.64 8.24 -0.99
N ALA A 113 1.46 8.69 -1.96
CA ALA A 113 0.93 9.26 -3.20
C ALA A 113 0.06 8.25 -3.99
N ILE A 114 0.49 6.98 -4.07
CA ILE A 114 -0.27 5.90 -4.72
C ILE A 114 -1.60 5.66 -3.98
N LEU A 115 -1.60 5.63 -2.65
CA LEU A 115 -2.82 5.46 -1.85
C LEU A 115 -3.79 6.62 -2.08
N SER A 116 -3.31 7.86 -2.08
CA SER A 116 -4.14 9.05 -2.36
C SER A 116 -4.78 8.99 -3.75
N PHE A 117 -4.05 8.49 -4.75
CA PHE A 117 -4.58 8.26 -6.10
C PHE A 117 -5.68 7.18 -6.12
N TRP A 118 -5.50 6.09 -5.38
CA TRP A 118 -6.54 5.05 -5.25
C TRP A 118 -7.81 5.55 -4.57
N VAL A 119 -7.68 6.39 -3.53
CA VAL A 119 -8.83 7.03 -2.88
C VAL A 119 -9.55 7.97 -3.86
N PHE A 120 -8.80 8.71 -4.69
CA PHE A 120 -9.37 9.52 -5.76
C PHE A 120 -10.15 8.68 -6.79
N LEU A 121 -9.63 7.52 -7.21
CA LEU A 121 -10.35 6.59 -8.10
C LEU A 121 -11.64 6.06 -7.44
N CYS A 122 -11.63 5.79 -6.13
CA CYS A 122 -12.84 5.41 -5.40
C CYS A 122 -13.88 6.53 -5.42
N ALA A 123 -13.46 7.79 -5.29
CA ALA A 123 -14.36 8.95 -5.40
C ALA A 123 -15.00 9.04 -6.79
N LEU A 124 -14.23 8.83 -7.86
CA LEU A 124 -14.75 8.82 -9.24
C LEU A 124 -15.74 7.67 -9.49
N LEU A 125 -15.48 6.48 -8.93
CA LEU A 125 -16.42 5.35 -9.01
C LEU A 125 -17.73 5.64 -8.26
N LEU A 126 -17.65 6.27 -7.09
CA LEU A 126 -18.85 6.67 -6.33
C LEU A 126 -19.66 7.74 -7.05
N PHE A 127 -18.99 8.67 -7.74
CA PHE A 127 -19.65 9.63 -8.62
C PHE A 127 -20.40 8.93 -9.76
N ARG A 128 -19.79 7.94 -10.41
CA ARG A 128 -20.45 7.14 -11.47
C ARG A 128 -21.65 6.35 -10.96
N LEU A 129 -21.57 5.84 -9.73
CA LEU A 129 -22.66 5.13 -9.04
C LEU A 129 -23.76 6.07 -8.51
N HIS A 130 -23.67 7.38 -8.76
CA HIS A 130 -24.61 8.40 -8.25
C HIS A 130 -24.82 8.34 -6.72
N ALA A 131 -23.81 7.85 -5.98
CA ALA A 131 -23.90 7.68 -4.55
C ALA A 131 -23.47 8.96 -3.83
N PRO A 132 -24.27 9.54 -2.91
CA PRO A 132 -24.00 10.87 -2.32
C PRO A 132 -22.67 10.95 -1.55
N ALA A 133 -22.10 9.81 -1.16
CA ALA A 133 -20.80 9.69 -0.52
C ALA A 133 -19.64 10.29 -1.34
N TRP A 134 -19.78 10.44 -2.67
CA TRP A 134 -18.75 11.05 -3.52
C TRP A 134 -18.40 12.49 -3.08
N LEU A 135 -19.38 13.24 -2.57
CA LEU A 135 -19.21 14.62 -2.12
C LEU A 135 -18.27 14.74 -0.92
N MET A 136 -18.15 13.71 -0.09
CA MET A 136 -17.23 13.71 1.04
C MET A 136 -15.86 13.14 0.69
N ILE A 137 -15.81 12.06 -0.08
CA ILE A 137 -14.56 11.35 -0.37
C ILE A 137 -13.70 12.12 -1.40
N LEU A 138 -14.33 12.81 -2.36
CA LEU A 138 -13.60 13.59 -3.36
C LEU A 138 -12.76 14.73 -2.75
N PRO A 139 -13.32 15.69 -1.98
CA PRO A 139 -12.51 16.75 -1.39
C PRO A 139 -11.46 16.19 -0.43
N LEU A 140 -11.78 15.11 0.28
CA LEU A 140 -10.85 14.44 1.17
C LEU A 140 -9.64 13.86 0.42
N SER A 141 -9.86 13.24 -0.73
CA SER A 141 -8.77 12.75 -1.60
C SER A 141 -7.86 13.87 -2.10
N LEU A 142 -8.43 15.04 -2.40
CA LEU A 142 -7.68 16.22 -2.85
C LEU A 142 -6.81 16.77 -1.71
N VAL A 143 -7.36 16.84 -0.49
CA VAL A 143 -6.60 17.23 0.70
C VAL A 143 -5.44 16.25 0.93
N MET A 144 -5.66 14.94 0.82
CA MET A 144 -4.59 13.95 0.97
C MET A 144 -3.50 14.11 -0.09
N ALA A 145 -3.86 14.36 -1.35
CA ALA A 145 -2.89 14.63 -2.41
C ALA A 145 -2.09 15.93 -2.15
N ALA A 146 -2.73 16.97 -1.62
CA ALA A 146 -2.03 18.21 -1.26
C ALA A 146 -1.06 18.00 -0.09
N VAL A 147 -1.46 17.22 0.92
CA VAL A 147 -0.62 16.90 2.06
C VAL A 147 0.58 16.04 1.66
N SER A 148 0.38 15.00 0.84
CA SER A 148 1.47 14.16 0.36
C SER A 148 2.48 14.97 -0.47
N TYR A 149 2.00 15.88 -1.32
CA TYR A 149 2.86 16.81 -2.05
C TYR A 149 3.67 17.74 -1.13
N PHE A 150 3.03 18.29 -0.09
CA PHE A 150 3.72 19.14 0.89
C PHE A 150 4.81 18.38 1.65
N VAL A 151 4.54 17.12 2.03
CA VAL A 151 5.52 16.28 2.70
C VAL A 151 6.70 15.96 1.78
N LEU A 152 6.45 15.67 0.50
CA LEU A 152 7.51 15.46 -0.49
C LEU A 152 8.41 16.70 -0.62
N MET A 153 7.82 17.90 -0.67
CA MET A 153 8.56 19.16 -0.68
C MET A 153 9.42 19.35 0.57
N LYS A 154 8.92 18.94 1.75
CA LYS A 154 9.70 18.98 2.99
C LYS A 154 10.88 18.00 2.95
N ILE A 155 10.69 16.78 2.43
CA ILE A 155 11.76 15.78 2.28
C ILE A 155 12.83 16.33 1.32
N LYS A 156 12.43 16.87 0.18
CA LYS A 156 13.36 17.46 -0.79
C LYS A 156 14.19 18.61 -0.20
N ARG A 157 13.60 19.44 0.66
CA ARG A 157 14.36 20.51 1.36
C ARG A 157 15.38 19.94 2.33
N SER A 158 15.05 18.87 3.07
CA SER A 158 15.99 18.20 3.97
C SER A 158 17.18 17.59 3.21
N ASP A 159 16.94 17.02 2.03
CA ASP A 159 17.97 16.45 1.15
C ASP A 159 18.99 17.51 0.72
N VAL A 160 18.52 18.65 0.18
CA VAL A 160 19.39 19.77 -0.22
C VAL A 160 20.24 20.27 0.96
N SER A 161 19.65 20.40 2.15
CA SER A 161 20.39 20.86 3.33
C SER A 161 21.49 19.90 3.78
N LEU A 162 21.30 18.58 3.63
CA LEU A 162 22.35 17.61 3.95
C LEU A 162 23.49 17.66 2.93
N THR A 163 23.18 17.84 1.65
CA THR A 163 24.22 17.99 0.63
C THR A 163 25.06 19.25 0.86
N GLU A 164 24.44 20.39 1.19
CA GLU A 164 25.13 21.63 1.54
C GLU A 164 25.99 21.47 2.81
N LEU A 165 25.47 20.78 3.84
CA LEU A 165 26.22 20.45 5.05
C LEU A 165 27.46 19.62 4.72
N LYS A 166 27.32 18.55 3.92
CA LYS A 166 28.45 17.72 3.49
C LYS A 166 29.49 18.53 2.72
N GLU A 167 29.06 19.39 1.81
CA GLU A 167 29.98 20.25 1.06
C GLU A 167 30.70 21.26 1.99
N SER A 168 30.01 21.81 2.99
CA SER A 168 30.63 22.72 3.97
C SER A 168 31.66 22.02 4.87
N PHE A 169 31.38 20.77 5.30
CA PHE A 169 32.34 19.95 6.03
C PHE A 169 33.53 19.54 5.16
N GLN A 170 33.30 19.22 3.89
CA GLN A 170 34.40 18.95 2.95
C GLN A 170 35.27 20.18 2.72
N LYS A 171 34.68 21.37 2.54
CA LYS A 171 35.43 22.63 2.41
C LYS A 171 36.23 22.94 3.67
N THR A 172 35.64 22.77 4.85
CA THR A 172 36.32 23.00 6.13
C THR A 172 37.42 21.96 6.38
N SER A 173 37.21 20.69 5.99
CA SER A 173 38.22 19.63 6.05
C SER A 173 39.37 19.87 5.06
N ALA A 174 39.06 20.34 3.85
CA ALA A 174 40.06 20.74 2.87
C ALA A 174 40.88 21.94 3.36
N LEU A 175 40.23 22.98 3.89
CA LEU A 175 40.89 24.14 4.53
C LEU A 175 41.71 23.74 5.77
N SER A 176 41.24 22.77 6.55
CA SER A 176 41.99 22.20 7.68
C SER A 176 43.23 21.42 7.25
N ASN A 177 43.23 20.86 6.04
CA ASN A 177 44.37 20.15 5.45
C ASN A 177 45.35 21.08 4.72
N GLU A 178 45.04 22.38 4.58
CA GLU A 178 45.97 23.35 3.97
C GLU A 178 47.15 23.70 4.89
N ASP A 179 47.04 23.45 6.20
CA ASP A 179 48.20 23.55 7.10
C ASP A 179 49.04 22.27 7.05
N SER A 180 49.91 22.18 6.05
CA SER A 180 50.92 21.11 5.90
C SER A 180 51.81 20.93 7.14
N ARG A 181 51.79 21.84 8.12
CA ARG A 181 52.53 21.75 9.38
C ARG A 181 51.75 21.02 10.48
N LEU A 182 50.43 20.87 10.32
CA LEU A 182 49.55 20.15 11.23
C LEU A 182 49.11 18.79 10.69
N VAL A 183 49.56 18.41 9.48
CA VAL A 183 49.47 17.03 9.01
C VAL A 183 50.20 16.17 10.04
N SER A 184 49.42 15.39 10.80
CA SER A 184 49.95 14.44 11.76
C SER A 184 50.85 13.48 11.00
N VAL A 185 52.16 13.63 11.18
CA VAL A 185 53.14 12.65 10.73
C VAL A 185 52.79 11.35 11.43
N GLU A 186 52.47 10.31 10.67
CA GLU A 186 52.35 8.95 11.20
C GLU A 186 53.73 8.52 11.71
N GLY A 187 53.97 8.70 13.00
CA GLY A 187 55.16 8.26 13.70
C GLY A 187 54.77 7.62 15.03
N GLN A 188 55.39 6.49 15.37
CA GLN A 188 55.25 5.94 16.72
C GLN A 188 55.95 6.85 17.73
N PRO A 189 55.49 6.89 19.00
CA PRO A 189 56.15 7.67 20.04
C PRO A 189 57.63 7.28 20.15
N GLY A 190 58.53 8.16 19.70
CA GLY A 190 59.98 7.91 19.66
C GLY A 190 60.64 8.13 18.30
N ASP A 191 59.88 8.29 17.22
CA ASP A 191 60.40 8.48 15.86
C ASP A 191 60.58 9.98 15.56
N TRP A 192 61.57 10.62 16.20
CA TRP A 192 61.96 12.00 15.89
C TRP A 192 63.08 11.96 14.85
N HIS A 193 62.89 12.61 13.70
CA HIS A 193 64.00 12.77 12.75
C HIS A 193 65.12 13.57 13.42
N ASP A 194 66.33 13.03 13.42
CA ASP A 194 67.57 13.55 14.05
C ASP A 194 68.01 14.97 13.62
N LYS A 195 67.17 15.74 12.92
CA LYS A 195 67.48 17.06 12.37
C LYS A 195 66.85 18.23 13.12
N ASP A 196 66.01 17.98 14.13
CA ASP A 196 65.28 19.06 14.82
C ASP A 196 65.95 19.63 16.08
N PHE A 197 67.18 19.20 16.41
CA PHE A 197 67.99 19.87 17.43
C PHE A 197 69.13 20.65 16.78
N ILE A 198 68.91 21.95 16.60
CA ILE A 198 69.94 22.93 16.22
C ILE A 198 71.07 22.87 17.26
N LYS A 199 72.31 22.69 16.79
CA LYS A 199 73.55 22.83 17.58
C LYS A 199 74.00 24.28 17.64
#